data_AF-A0A3N5KR35-F1
#
_entry.id   AF-A0A3N5KR35-F1
#
_cell.length_a   1.000
_cell.length_b   1.000
_cell.length_c   1.000
_cell.angle_alpha   90.00
_cell.angle_beta   90.00
_cell.angle_gamma   90.00
#
_symmetry.space_group_name_H-M   'P 1'
#
loop_
_entity.id
_entity.type
_entity.pdbx_description
1 polymer ?
#
loop_
_entity_poly.entity_id
_entity_poly.type
_entity_poly.pdbx_seq_one_letter_code
_entity_poly.pdbx_strand_id
1 'polypeptide(L)'
;MKSTRRLLFLAPLIIVASAFLGGLYAPGLAGVSAASSEDDIRASLRTFTTVYNQVEQNSAEPLDPDKAIYSGAVPGMLRTLDPHSSFFDPRYFQLMREEQRGHYYGVGMKVGARNNKILVMEIFAGAPSYKAGLRPGDVIVTVNDKQTEGMSTADVADLLKGPRGTVAKVGVVRQGHDEPLVFDVMRDEISRKSVPDAFF
;
A
#
# COMPACT_ATOMS: atom_id res chain seq x y z
N MET A 1 -46.33 -0.38 -68.40
CA MET A 1 -46.17 0.61 -67.31
C MET A 1 -46.84 0.24 -65.96
N LYS A 2 -47.46 -0.95 -65.78
CA LYS A 2 -48.13 -1.33 -64.51
C LYS A 2 -47.27 -2.16 -63.52
N SER A 3 -46.14 -2.77 -63.95
CA SER A 3 -45.32 -3.61 -63.05
C SER A 3 -44.36 -2.81 -62.15
N THR A 4 -43.89 -1.64 -62.59
CA THR A 4 -42.95 -0.79 -61.84
C THR A 4 -43.55 -0.22 -60.55
N ARG A 5 -44.87 0.05 -60.53
CA ARG A 5 -45.57 0.50 -59.31
C ARG A 5 -45.72 -0.60 -58.27
N ARG A 6 -45.90 -1.87 -58.69
CA ARG A 6 -46.00 -3.01 -57.76
C ARG A 6 -44.67 -3.32 -57.09
N LEU A 7 -43.56 -3.15 -57.82
CA LEU A 7 -42.20 -3.31 -57.27
C LEU A 7 -41.87 -2.26 -56.20
N LEU A 8 -42.32 -1.02 -56.39
CA LEU A 8 -42.14 0.07 -55.40
C LEU A 8 -42.90 -0.18 -54.09
N PHE A 9 -44.05 -0.86 -54.14
CA PHE A 9 -44.81 -1.21 -52.93
C PHE A 9 -44.36 -2.53 -52.27
N LEU A 10 -43.78 -3.48 -53.01
CA LEU A 10 -43.33 -4.78 -52.47
C LEU A 10 -41.92 -4.74 -51.86
N ALA A 11 -41.03 -3.89 -52.36
CA ALA A 11 -39.67 -3.75 -51.85
C ALA A 11 -39.59 -3.43 -50.33
N PRO A 12 -40.34 -2.47 -49.76
CA PRO A 12 -40.28 -2.20 -48.34
C PRO A 12 -40.81 -3.37 -47.50
N LEU A 13 -41.83 -4.09 -48.00
CA LEU A 13 -42.39 -5.24 -47.31
C LEU A 13 -41.38 -6.39 -47.19
N ILE A 14 -40.57 -6.61 -48.23
CA ILE A 14 -39.52 -7.63 -48.23
C ILE A 14 -38.38 -7.25 -47.28
N ILE A 15 -38.01 -5.98 -47.20
CA ILE A 15 -36.99 -5.48 -46.27
C ILE A 15 -37.46 -5.60 -44.82
N VAL A 16 -38.73 -5.29 -44.54
CA VAL A 16 -39.30 -5.46 -43.20
C VAL A 16 -39.40 -6.94 -42.84
N ALA A 17 -39.79 -7.80 -43.78
CA ALA A 17 -39.84 -9.25 -43.56
C ALA A 17 -38.45 -9.85 -43.33
N SER A 18 -37.43 -9.43 -44.08
CA SER A 18 -36.05 -9.90 -43.87
C SER A 18 -35.45 -9.37 -42.56
N ALA A 19 -35.79 -8.15 -42.15
CA ALA A 19 -35.41 -7.63 -40.83
C ALA A 19 -36.11 -8.38 -39.69
N PHE A 20 -37.38 -8.74 -39.85
CA PHE A 20 -38.12 -9.53 -38.86
C PHE A 20 -37.60 -10.97 -38.77
N LEU A 21 -37.33 -11.62 -39.90
CA LEU A 21 -36.69 -12.94 -39.92
C LEU A 21 -35.27 -12.89 -39.35
N GLY A 22 -34.48 -11.85 -39.67
CA GLY A 22 -33.16 -11.64 -39.09
C GLY A 22 -33.22 -11.51 -37.57
N GLY A 23 -34.19 -10.76 -37.03
CA GLY A 23 -34.40 -10.60 -35.59
C GLY A 23 -34.86 -11.88 -34.87
N LEU A 24 -35.64 -12.74 -35.55
CA LEU A 24 -36.15 -14.00 -34.97
C LEU A 24 -35.14 -15.15 -35.04
N TYR A 25 -34.32 -15.21 -36.09
CA TYR A 25 -33.39 -16.32 -36.34
C TYR A 25 -31.93 -16.02 -35.93
N ALA A 26 -31.57 -14.77 -35.62
CA ALA A 26 -30.21 -14.40 -35.19
C ALA A 26 -30.15 -13.70 -33.82
N PRO A 27 -30.69 -14.29 -32.73
CA PRO A 27 -30.51 -13.71 -31.38
C PRO A 27 -29.04 -13.74 -30.90
N GLY A 28 -28.14 -14.42 -31.62
CA GLY A 28 -26.72 -14.57 -31.27
C GLY A 28 -25.76 -13.52 -31.85
N LEU A 29 -26.21 -12.59 -32.69
CA LEU A 29 -25.33 -11.56 -33.29
C LEU A 29 -25.31 -10.23 -32.53
N ALA A 30 -26.16 -10.04 -31.53
CA ALA A 30 -26.20 -8.85 -30.68
C ALA A 30 -25.19 -8.86 -29.51
N GLY A 31 -24.30 -9.87 -29.47
CA GLY A 31 -23.39 -10.13 -28.35
C GLY A 31 -21.90 -10.06 -28.67
N VAL A 32 -21.50 -9.63 -29.88
CA VAL A 32 -20.07 -9.45 -30.21
C VAL A 32 -19.58 -8.10 -29.65
N SER A 33 -19.63 -7.98 -28.33
CA SER A 33 -18.86 -6.96 -27.61
C SER A 33 -17.48 -7.54 -27.34
N ALA A 34 -16.43 -6.86 -27.77
CA ALA A 34 -15.03 -7.23 -27.55
C ALA A 34 -14.57 -7.02 -26.09
N ALA A 35 -15.48 -6.66 -25.18
CA ALA A 35 -15.26 -6.66 -23.74
C ALA A 35 -15.82 -7.96 -23.16
N SER A 36 -15.02 -8.67 -22.35
CA SER A 36 -15.48 -9.80 -21.53
C SER A 36 -16.85 -9.49 -20.93
N SER A 37 -17.82 -10.38 -21.11
CA SER A 37 -19.16 -10.13 -20.61
C SER A 37 -19.10 -9.94 -19.09
N GLU A 38 -19.98 -9.10 -18.52
CA GLU A 38 -20.02 -8.90 -17.08
C GLU A 38 -20.20 -10.23 -16.32
N ASP A 39 -20.85 -11.21 -16.97
CA ASP A 39 -21.01 -12.57 -16.49
C ASP A 39 -19.68 -13.35 -16.41
N ASP A 40 -18.77 -13.18 -17.37
CA ASP A 40 -17.44 -13.82 -17.36
C ASP A 40 -16.57 -13.33 -16.19
N ILE A 41 -16.63 -12.03 -15.90
CA ILE A 41 -15.89 -11.43 -14.77
C ILE A 41 -16.44 -11.96 -13.45
N ARG A 42 -17.77 -12.01 -13.29
CA ARG A 42 -18.42 -12.57 -12.10
C ARG A 42 -18.08 -14.04 -11.90
N ALA A 43 -18.05 -14.83 -12.97
CA ALA A 43 -17.64 -16.23 -12.92
C ALA A 43 -16.17 -16.36 -12.45
N SER A 44 -15.28 -15.53 -12.99
CA SER A 44 -13.86 -15.50 -12.60
C SER A 44 -13.65 -15.13 -11.13
N LEU A 45 -14.39 -14.14 -10.62
CA LEU A 45 -14.35 -13.75 -9.20
C LEU A 45 -14.86 -14.85 -8.26
N ARG A 46 -15.88 -15.61 -8.68
CA ARG A 46 -16.34 -16.79 -7.93
C ARG A 46 -15.25 -17.85 -7.87
N THR A 47 -14.62 -18.16 -9.00
CA THR A 47 -13.49 -19.10 -9.05
C THR A 47 -12.35 -18.67 -8.14
N PHE A 48 -11.97 -17.39 -8.17
CA PHE A 48 -10.95 -16.82 -7.29
C PHE A 48 -11.30 -17.03 -5.80
N THR A 49 -12.54 -16.74 -5.41
CA THR A 49 -13.02 -16.92 -4.03
C THR A 49 -13.01 -18.40 -3.62
N THR A 50 -13.43 -19.31 -4.50
CA THR A 50 -13.39 -20.75 -4.25
C THR A 50 -11.96 -21.23 -4.01
N VAL A 51 -11.01 -20.79 -4.83
CA VAL A 51 -9.59 -21.14 -4.66
C VAL A 51 -9.05 -20.59 -3.34
N TYR A 52 -9.34 -19.33 -3.01
CA TYR A 52 -8.93 -18.73 -1.74
C TYR A 52 -9.42 -19.55 -0.53
N ASN A 53 -10.72 -19.90 -0.51
CA ASN A 53 -11.30 -20.71 0.56
C ASN A 53 -10.66 -22.09 0.66
N GLN A 54 -10.33 -22.72 -0.48
CA GLN A 54 -9.66 -24.01 -0.48
C GLN A 54 -8.25 -23.90 0.12
N VAL A 55 -7.50 -22.84 -0.18
CA VAL A 55 -6.18 -22.62 0.40
C VAL A 55 -6.28 -22.35 1.91
N GLU A 56 -7.25 -21.54 2.34
CA GLU A 56 -7.50 -21.27 3.76
C GLU A 56 -7.78 -22.53 4.57
N GLN A 57 -8.63 -23.43 4.06
CA GLN A 57 -8.99 -24.68 4.73
C GLN A 57 -7.86 -25.72 4.79
N ASN A 58 -6.92 -25.69 3.85
CA ASN A 58 -5.85 -26.70 3.72
C ASN A 58 -4.46 -26.17 4.10
N SER A 59 -4.35 -24.89 4.47
CA SER A 59 -3.08 -24.31 4.92
C SER A 59 -2.68 -24.87 6.27
N ALA A 60 -1.38 -25.14 6.46
CA ALA A 60 -0.82 -25.60 7.74
C ALA A 60 -0.84 -24.50 8.81
N GLU A 61 -0.74 -23.23 8.40
CA GLU A 61 -0.80 -22.06 9.26
C GLU A 61 -2.00 -21.17 8.91
N PRO A 62 -2.57 -20.42 9.89
CA PRO A 62 -3.63 -19.47 9.62
C PRO A 62 -3.22 -18.44 8.56
N LEU A 63 -4.08 -18.23 7.57
CA LEU A 63 -3.87 -17.24 6.52
C LEU A 63 -4.28 -15.85 7.00
N ASP A 64 -3.37 -14.89 6.86
CA ASP A 64 -3.66 -13.47 7.01
C ASP A 64 -4.29 -12.94 5.71
N PRO A 65 -5.55 -12.46 5.72
CA PRO A 65 -6.23 -12.01 4.51
C PRO A 65 -5.54 -10.82 3.82
N ASP A 66 -5.05 -9.86 4.59
CA ASP A 66 -4.39 -8.67 4.08
C ASP A 66 -3.08 -9.05 3.38
N LYS A 67 -2.29 -9.94 3.99
CA LYS A 67 -1.06 -10.46 3.39
C LYS A 67 -1.35 -11.26 2.13
N ALA A 68 -2.35 -12.16 2.16
CA ALA A 68 -2.70 -12.99 1.02
C ALA A 68 -3.17 -12.14 -0.19
N ILE A 69 -3.97 -11.11 0.07
CA ILE A 69 -4.53 -10.24 -0.97
C ILE A 69 -3.49 -9.20 -1.42
N TYR A 70 -2.98 -8.37 -0.50
CA TYR A 70 -2.14 -7.22 -0.84
C TYR A 70 -0.72 -7.59 -1.23
N SER A 71 -0.13 -8.62 -0.61
CA SER A 71 1.24 -9.06 -0.93
C SER A 71 1.28 -10.24 -1.91
N GLY A 72 0.17 -10.97 -2.09
CA GLY A 72 0.07 -12.14 -2.96
C GLY A 72 -0.71 -11.87 -4.24
N ALA A 73 -2.04 -11.87 -4.14
CA ALA A 73 -2.94 -11.84 -5.28
C ALA A 73 -2.80 -10.59 -6.15
N VAL A 74 -2.81 -9.40 -5.55
CA VAL A 74 -2.75 -8.13 -6.31
C VAL A 74 -1.43 -7.97 -7.06
N PRO A 75 -0.24 -8.12 -6.44
CA PRO A 75 1.03 -8.07 -7.18
C PRO A 75 1.13 -9.14 -8.27
N GLY A 76 0.54 -10.33 -8.05
CA GLY A 76 0.46 -11.39 -9.06
C GLY A 76 -0.29 -10.95 -10.31
N MET A 77 -1.45 -10.30 -10.15
CA MET A 77 -2.21 -9.74 -11.27
C MET A 77 -1.49 -8.57 -11.94
N LEU A 78 -0.84 -7.68 -11.18
CA LEU A 78 -0.13 -6.54 -11.76
C LEU A 78 1.07 -6.95 -12.62
N ARG A 79 1.74 -8.05 -12.27
CA ARG A 79 2.85 -8.60 -13.08
C ARG A 79 2.40 -9.11 -14.45
N THR A 80 1.11 -9.42 -14.65
CA THR A 80 0.60 -9.81 -15.98
C THR A 80 0.35 -8.60 -16.87
N LEU A 81 0.24 -7.40 -16.31
CA LEU A 81 0.08 -6.15 -17.05
C LEU A 81 1.44 -5.66 -17.54
N ASP A 82 2.36 -5.34 -16.62
CA ASP A 82 3.71 -4.87 -16.95
C ASP A 82 4.68 -4.94 -15.74
N PRO A 83 6.01 -4.85 -15.96
CA PRO A 83 7.02 -4.93 -14.89
C PRO A 83 7.10 -3.72 -13.94
N HIS A 84 6.45 -2.61 -14.29
CA HIS A 84 6.50 -1.33 -13.57
C HIS A 84 5.23 -1.05 -12.76
N SER A 85 4.13 -1.76 -13.04
CA SER A 85 2.91 -1.75 -12.25
C SER A 85 3.15 -2.33 -10.86
N SER A 86 2.90 -1.53 -9.84
CA SER A 86 3.02 -1.93 -8.43
C SER A 86 1.80 -1.48 -7.63
N PHE A 87 1.48 -2.24 -6.59
CA PHE A 87 0.40 -1.92 -5.66
C PHE A 87 0.99 -1.45 -4.35
N PHE A 88 0.44 -0.37 -3.80
CA PHE A 88 0.74 0.06 -2.44
C PHE A 88 -0.40 -0.35 -1.53
N ASP A 89 -0.09 -1.23 -0.57
CA ASP A 89 -1.00 -1.48 0.54
C ASP A 89 -1.20 -0.20 1.38
N PRO A 90 -2.22 -0.14 2.24
CA PRO A 90 -2.53 1.07 3.01
C PRO A 90 -1.35 1.62 3.83
N ARG A 91 -0.48 0.73 4.34
CA ARG A 91 0.70 1.12 5.12
C ARG A 91 1.78 1.72 4.22
N TYR A 92 2.14 1.05 3.12
CA TYR A 92 3.13 1.59 2.17
C TYR A 92 2.64 2.89 1.53
N PHE A 93 1.35 3.00 1.23
CA PHE A 93 0.78 4.23 0.68
C PHE A 93 0.89 5.40 1.68
N GLN A 94 0.67 5.16 2.98
CA GLN A 94 0.90 6.17 4.00
C GLN A 94 2.36 6.60 4.07
N LEU A 95 3.30 5.65 4.08
CA LEU A 95 4.74 5.94 4.07
C LEU A 95 5.16 6.75 2.84
N MET A 96 4.67 6.40 1.65
CA MET A 96 4.90 7.16 0.43
C MET A 96 4.36 8.59 0.55
N ARG A 97 3.16 8.78 1.12
CA ARG A 97 2.60 10.13 1.33
C ARG A 97 3.39 10.94 2.34
N GLU A 98 3.91 10.31 3.41
CA GLU A 98 4.84 10.97 4.33
C GLU A 98 6.10 11.44 3.60
N GLU A 99 6.67 10.59 2.75
CA GLU A 99 7.84 10.92 1.95
C GLU A 99 7.57 12.06 0.96
N GLN A 100 6.45 12.01 0.23
CA GLN A 100 6.05 13.05 -0.73
C GLN A 100 5.77 14.39 -0.07
N ARG A 101 5.16 14.39 1.13
CA ARG A 101 4.91 15.62 1.87
C ARG A 101 6.18 16.22 2.46
N GLY A 102 7.25 15.44 2.59
CA GLY A 102 8.49 15.89 3.23
C GLY A 102 8.39 16.11 4.73
N HIS A 103 7.25 15.75 5.35
CA HIS A 103 6.99 15.90 6.76
C HIS A 103 6.38 14.61 7.31
N TYR A 104 6.88 14.17 8.47
CA TYR A 104 6.31 13.06 9.23
C TYR A 104 6.29 13.40 10.71
N TYR A 105 5.47 12.70 11.50
CA TYR A 105 5.40 12.92 12.95
C TYR A 105 6.24 11.90 13.71
N GLY A 106 7.10 12.38 14.60
CA GLY A 106 7.98 11.53 15.39
C GLY A 106 8.93 12.31 16.27
N VAL A 107 9.97 11.61 16.73
CA VAL A 107 10.99 12.18 17.63
C VAL A 107 12.12 12.93 16.89
N GLY A 108 12.31 12.67 15.60
CA GLY A 108 13.30 13.34 14.74
C GLY A 108 14.74 12.88 14.98
N MET A 109 15.03 11.60 14.79
CA MET A 109 16.38 11.04 14.81
C MET A 109 16.52 9.95 13.75
N LYS A 110 17.75 9.65 13.35
CA LYS A 110 18.10 8.52 12.48
C LYS A 110 18.69 7.41 13.33
N VAL A 111 18.14 6.22 13.22
CA VAL A 111 18.62 5.02 13.92
C VAL A 111 19.36 4.09 12.96
N GLY A 112 20.29 3.32 13.48
CA GLY A 112 21.05 2.32 12.72
C GLY A 112 21.35 1.10 13.58
N ALA A 113 21.57 -0.05 12.94
CA ALA A 113 21.95 -1.28 13.64
C ALA A 113 23.47 -1.43 13.65
N ARG A 114 24.05 -1.77 14.81
CA ARG A 114 25.45 -2.17 14.96
C ARG A 114 25.57 -3.19 16.07
N ASN A 115 26.27 -4.29 15.80
CA ASN A 115 26.49 -5.37 16.76
C ASN A 115 25.18 -5.86 17.42
N ASN A 116 24.13 -6.04 16.61
CA ASN A 116 22.79 -6.45 17.06
C ASN A 116 22.08 -5.46 18.01
N LYS A 117 22.58 -4.22 18.14
CA LYS A 117 21.97 -3.16 18.92
C LYS A 117 21.54 -2.01 18.01
N ILE A 118 20.47 -1.34 18.38
CA ILE A 118 20.00 -0.14 17.67
C ILE A 118 20.64 1.07 18.32
N LEU A 119 21.34 1.88 17.53
CA LEU A 119 21.96 3.12 17.98
C LEU A 119 21.38 4.33 17.26
N VAL A 120 21.47 5.47 17.93
CA VAL A 120 21.20 6.78 17.35
C VAL A 120 22.40 7.17 16.48
N MET A 121 22.20 7.22 15.17
CA MET A 121 23.21 7.61 14.19
C MET A 121 23.32 9.12 14.07
N GLU A 122 22.17 9.80 14.05
CA GLU A 122 22.06 11.23 13.80
C GLU A 122 20.83 11.78 14.51
N ILE A 123 20.92 13.02 14.96
CA ILE A 123 19.80 13.74 15.56
C ILE A 123 19.61 15.02 14.77
N PHE A 124 18.38 15.26 14.32
CA PHE A 124 18.08 16.46 13.56
C PHE A 124 18.08 17.69 14.47
N ALA A 125 18.78 18.74 14.06
CA ALA A 125 18.89 19.96 14.83
C ALA A 125 17.50 20.58 15.08
N GLY A 126 17.20 20.93 16.34
CA GLY A 126 15.92 21.51 16.74
C GLY A 126 14.74 20.52 16.85
N ALA A 127 14.94 19.24 16.52
CA ALA A 127 13.93 18.20 16.72
C ALA A 127 13.65 17.93 18.21
N PRO A 128 12.51 17.30 18.54
CA PRO A 128 12.20 16.94 19.92
C PRO A 128 13.27 16.08 20.61
N SER A 129 13.87 15.13 19.89
CA SER A 129 14.98 14.30 20.39
C SER A 129 16.21 15.12 20.78
N TYR A 130 16.54 16.15 19.99
CA TYR A 130 17.63 17.08 20.28
C TYR A 130 17.35 17.87 21.56
N LYS A 131 16.12 18.39 21.69
CA LYS A 131 15.68 19.14 22.88
C LYS A 131 15.64 18.28 24.15
N ALA A 132 15.32 17.00 24.00
CA ALA A 132 15.33 16.04 25.10
C ALA A 132 16.75 15.66 25.57
N GLY A 133 17.79 15.97 24.80
CA GLY A 133 19.19 15.70 25.17
C GLY A 133 19.70 14.32 24.76
N LEU A 134 19.01 13.64 23.84
CA LEU A 134 19.56 12.47 23.14
C LEU A 134 20.78 12.89 22.32
N ARG A 135 21.70 11.95 22.09
CA ARG A 135 22.95 12.19 21.37
C ARG A 135 23.25 11.09 20.36
N PRO A 136 23.92 11.40 19.25
CA PRO A 136 24.53 10.37 18.40
C PRO A 136 25.44 9.46 19.22
N GLY A 137 25.35 8.15 19.00
CA GLY A 137 26.07 7.12 19.75
C GLY A 137 25.28 6.53 20.93
N ASP A 138 24.13 7.09 21.30
CA ASP A 138 23.24 6.49 22.28
C ASP A 138 22.71 5.14 21.76
N VAL A 139 22.76 4.10 22.60
CA VAL A 139 22.20 2.79 22.27
C VAL A 139 20.79 2.72 22.81
N ILE A 140 19.80 2.59 21.93
CA ILE A 140 18.39 2.49 22.32
C ILE A 140 18.15 1.08 22.85
N VAL A 141 17.73 0.98 24.11
CA VAL A 141 17.41 -0.29 24.78
C VAL A 141 15.90 -0.50 24.96
N THR A 142 15.14 0.59 25.13
CA THR A 142 13.69 0.53 25.24
C THR A 142 13.00 1.69 24.54
N VAL A 143 11.82 1.43 23.97
CA VAL A 143 10.90 2.44 23.44
C VAL A 143 9.49 2.11 23.91
N ASN A 144 8.84 3.03 24.63
CA ASN A 144 7.51 2.83 25.22
C ASN A 144 7.41 1.50 25.99
N ASP A 145 8.40 1.26 26.85
CA ASP A 145 8.53 0.04 27.69
C ASP A 145 8.73 -1.28 26.92
N LYS A 146 8.86 -1.24 25.58
CA LYS A 146 9.25 -2.39 24.76
C LYS A 146 10.76 -2.45 24.60
N GLN A 147 11.35 -3.63 24.80
CA GLN A 147 12.76 -3.83 24.52
C GLN A 147 13.03 -3.81 23.01
N THR A 148 14.11 -3.17 22.61
CA THR A 148 14.53 -3.05 21.21
C THR A 148 15.52 -4.13 20.77
N GLU A 149 15.97 -4.99 21.68
CA GLU A 149 16.89 -6.09 21.35
C GLU A 149 16.21 -7.10 20.41
N GLY A 150 16.88 -7.43 19.32
CA GLY A 150 16.34 -8.33 18.28
C GLY A 150 15.32 -7.68 17.32
N MET A 151 14.92 -6.43 17.55
CA MET A 151 14.07 -5.69 16.61
C MET A 151 14.87 -5.19 15.40
N SER A 152 14.19 -5.07 14.25
CA SER A 152 14.80 -4.40 13.10
C SER A 152 14.83 -2.89 13.29
N THR A 153 15.68 -2.20 12.51
CA THR A 153 15.69 -0.73 12.49
C THR A 153 14.35 -0.14 12.07
N ALA A 154 13.60 -0.84 11.20
CA ALA A 154 12.28 -0.43 10.76
C ALA A 154 11.27 -0.50 11.91
N ASP A 155 11.27 -1.58 12.69
CA ASP A 155 10.35 -1.76 13.82
C ASP A 155 10.58 -0.68 14.89
N VAL A 156 11.85 -0.39 15.21
CA VAL A 156 12.18 0.68 16.16
C VAL A 156 11.80 2.06 15.61
N ALA A 157 12.01 2.31 14.31
CA ALA A 157 11.58 3.55 13.69
C ALA A 157 10.06 3.74 13.78
N ASP A 158 9.28 2.68 13.57
CA ASP A 158 7.82 2.71 13.69
C ASP A 158 7.35 2.98 15.13
N LEU A 159 8.04 2.47 16.14
CA LEU A 159 7.76 2.78 17.55
C LEU A 159 8.08 4.24 17.92
N LEU A 160 9.13 4.81 17.32
CA LEU A 160 9.54 6.19 17.53
C LEU A 160 8.65 7.18 16.77
N LYS A 161 8.07 6.77 15.65
CA LYS A 161 6.99 7.48 14.96
C LYS A 161 5.67 7.36 15.73
N GLY A 162 4.72 8.22 15.39
CA GLY A 162 3.40 8.21 16.00
C GLY A 162 2.70 9.56 15.90
N PRO A 163 1.46 9.68 16.39
CA PRO A 163 0.68 10.89 16.28
C PRO A 163 1.35 12.08 16.97
N ARG A 164 1.21 13.26 16.38
CA ARG A 164 1.71 14.52 16.95
C ARG A 164 1.17 14.73 18.37
N GLY A 165 2.03 15.21 19.27
CA GLY A 165 1.70 15.52 20.67
C GLY A 165 1.71 14.30 21.61
N THR A 166 1.86 13.08 21.09
CA THR A 166 2.06 11.89 21.94
C THR A 166 3.49 11.83 22.45
N VAL A 167 3.72 11.21 23.60
CA VAL A 167 5.06 11.05 24.18
C VAL A 167 5.64 9.68 23.79
N ALA A 168 6.91 9.66 23.42
CA ALA A 168 7.73 8.48 23.23
C ALA A 168 8.71 8.39 24.41
N LYS A 169 8.61 7.34 25.23
CA LYS A 169 9.58 7.08 26.30
C LYS A 169 10.75 6.28 25.74
N VAL A 170 11.93 6.89 25.63
CA VAL A 170 13.12 6.29 25.02
C VAL A 170 14.16 6.03 26.10
N GLY A 171 14.42 4.75 26.39
CA GLY A 171 15.52 4.33 27.25
C GLY A 171 16.78 4.09 26.43
N VAL A 172 17.90 4.69 26.84
CA VAL A 172 19.18 4.57 26.17
C VAL A 172 20.32 4.26 27.13
N VAL A 173 21.33 3.55 26.63
CA VAL A 173 22.62 3.38 27.28
C VAL A 173 23.63 4.28 26.59
N ARG A 174 24.28 5.14 27.37
CA ARG A 174 25.28 6.10 26.90
C ARG A 174 26.64 5.75 27.48
N GLN A 175 27.67 5.73 26.64
CA GLN A 175 29.03 5.51 27.12
C GLN A 175 29.42 6.57 28.17
N GLY A 176 29.96 6.12 29.30
CA GLY A 176 30.31 6.97 30.44
C GLY A 176 29.19 7.18 31.47
N HIS A 177 28.02 6.56 31.27
CA HIS A 177 26.98 6.45 32.29
C HIS A 177 26.74 4.97 32.64
N ASP A 178 26.73 4.66 33.94
CA ASP A 178 26.56 3.29 34.43
C ASP A 178 25.09 2.83 34.37
N GLU A 179 24.14 3.77 34.49
CA GLU A 179 22.71 3.49 34.44
C GLU A 179 22.07 3.93 33.11
N PRO A 180 21.07 3.18 32.60
CA PRO A 180 20.28 3.61 31.44
C PRO A 180 19.57 4.94 31.70
N LEU A 181 19.67 5.86 30.74
CA LEU A 181 18.99 7.14 30.76
C LEU A 181 17.63 7.00 30.09
N VAL A 182 16.59 7.60 30.69
CA VAL A 182 15.23 7.58 30.13
C VAL A 182 14.83 9.00 29.73
N PHE A 183 14.40 9.15 28.48
CA PHE A 183 13.98 10.42 27.91
C PHE A 183 12.52 10.35 27.47
N ASP A 184 11.70 11.29 27.96
CA ASP A 184 10.34 11.49 27.49
C ASP A 184 10.37 12.50 26.33
N VAL A 185 10.16 12.00 25.11
CA VAL A 185 10.26 12.81 23.89
C VAL A 185 8.87 13.02 23.30
N MET A 186 8.41 14.26 23.25
CA MET A 186 7.14 14.59 22.60
C MET A 186 7.28 14.47 21.08
N ARG A 187 6.41 13.69 20.43
CA ARG A 187 6.38 13.56 18.98
C ARG A 187 5.87 14.85 18.36
N ASP A 188 6.61 15.39 17.41
CA ASP A 188 6.23 16.59 16.67
C ASP A 188 6.50 16.41 15.18
N GLU A 189 6.12 17.41 14.38
CA GLU A 189 6.39 17.43 12.95
C GLU A 189 7.89 17.53 12.68
N ILE A 190 8.42 16.57 11.94
CA ILE A 190 9.80 16.54 11.48
C ILE A 190 9.83 16.90 10.00
N SER A 191 10.33 18.09 9.71
CA SER A 191 10.54 18.56 8.34
C SER A 191 11.83 18.02 7.76
N ARG A 192 11.72 17.21 6.70
CA ARG A 192 12.87 16.74 5.93
C ARG A 192 13.15 17.74 4.81
N LYS A 193 14.03 18.70 5.09
CA LYS A 193 14.46 19.66 4.07
C LYS A 193 15.17 18.93 2.93
N SER A 194 14.87 19.27 1.68
CA SER A 194 15.58 18.73 0.52
C SER A 194 17.04 19.14 0.48
N VAL A 195 17.38 20.29 1.08
CA VAL A 195 18.74 20.79 1.25
C VAL A 195 18.99 20.98 2.76
N PRO A 196 19.93 20.21 3.37
CA PRO A 196 20.21 20.28 4.80
C PRO A 196 20.72 21.66 5.22
N ASP A 197 21.70 22.16 4.48
CA ASP A 197 22.38 23.44 4.71
C ASP A 197 22.41 24.25 3.42
N ALA A 198 21.88 25.47 3.47
CA ALA A 198 22.04 26.45 2.40
C ALA A 198 23.07 27.48 2.86
N PHE A 199 24.20 27.53 2.18
CA PHE A 199 25.17 28.60 2.33
C PHE A 199 24.79 29.69 1.32
N PHE A 200 24.37 30.84 1.82
CA PHE A 200 24.17 32.06 1.03
C PHE A 200 25.25 33.07 1.36
#